data_AF-A0A7V8V3V7-F1
#
_entry.id   AF-A0A7V8V3V7-F1
#
_cell.length_a   1.000
_cell.length_b   1.000
_cell.length_c   1.000
_cell.angle_alpha   90.00
_cell.angle_beta   90.00
_cell.angle_gamma   90.00
#
_symmetry.space_group_name_H-M   'P 1'
#
loop_
_entity.id
_entity.type
_entity.pdbx_description
1 polymer ?
#
loop_
_entity_poly.entity_id
_entity_poly.type
_entity_poly.pdbx_seq_one_letter_code
_entity_poly.pdbx_strand_id
1 'polypeptide(L)'
;MAHSFTLDDFRKQLEQITRPSLLKRMLGLTLGMGEMTKTLQSGEHQREMCRLGGMIDAMTPVERSDPKSIDLGRRLQIAKGTGVSPREATDLIKQFESMATLMKKMAEGGNRHAIEKLRELRRGELVDDWDDDDILGTDDDS
;
A
#
# COMPACT_ATOMS: atom_id res chain seq x y z
N MET A 1 -6.00 -1.86 19.04
CA MET A 1 -6.88 -0.74 18.63
C MET A 1 -6.64 -0.50 17.15
N ALA A 2 -7.63 -0.72 16.28
CA ALA A 2 -7.47 -0.46 14.85
C ALA A 2 -7.49 1.05 14.64
N HIS A 3 -6.35 1.65 14.30
CA HIS A 3 -6.30 3.04 13.87
C HIS A 3 -6.96 3.13 12.49
N SER A 4 -8.02 3.93 12.37
CA SER A 4 -8.63 4.23 11.07
C SER A 4 -7.61 4.96 10.20
N PHE A 5 -7.42 4.53 8.97
CA PHE A 5 -6.52 5.21 8.04
C PHE A 5 -6.99 6.65 7.80
N THR A 6 -6.14 7.63 8.13
CA THR A 6 -6.44 9.07 8.03
C THR A 6 -5.69 9.75 6.89
N LEU A 7 -6.07 10.99 6.54
CA LEU A 7 -5.31 11.77 5.55
C LEU A 7 -3.89 12.10 6.04
N ASP A 8 -3.65 12.13 7.35
CA ASP A 8 -2.32 12.31 7.93
C ASP A 8 -1.41 11.10 7.65
N ASP A 9 -1.97 9.88 7.73
CA ASP A 9 -1.26 8.66 7.36
C ASP A 9 -0.97 8.62 5.85
N PHE A 10 -1.94 9.02 5.04
CA PHE A 10 -1.77 9.15 3.61
C PHE A 10 -0.67 10.17 3.25
N ARG A 11 -0.63 11.32 3.95
CA ARG A 11 0.42 12.35 3.77
C ARG A 11 1.81 11.82 4.11
N LYS A 12 1.93 11.03 5.18
CA LYS A 12 3.20 10.37 5.56
C LYS A 12 3.64 9.38 4.50
N GLN A 13 2.71 8.62 3.91
CA GLN A 13 3.00 7.69 2.82
C GLN A 13 3.45 8.41 1.55
N LEU A 14 2.79 9.52 1.17
CA LEU A 14 3.22 10.35 0.04
C LEU A 14 4.65 10.85 0.22
N GLU A 15 5.01 11.31 1.42
CA GLU A 15 6.36 11.79 1.72
C GLU A 15 7.43 10.70 1.58
N GLN A 16 7.10 9.46 1.94
CA GLN A 16 8.03 8.32 1.82
C GLN A 16 8.32 7.98 0.36
N ILE A 17 7.33 8.09 -0.53
CA ILE A 17 7.49 7.85 -1.98
C ILE A 17 8.26 9.01 -2.63
N THR A 18 8.02 10.23 -2.15
CA THR A 18 8.68 11.47 -2.56
C THR A 18 10.17 11.49 -2.18
N ARG A 19 10.59 10.66 -1.23
CA ARG A 19 12.01 10.53 -0.89
C ARG A 19 12.73 9.79 -2.01
N PRO A 20 13.74 10.40 -2.67
CA PRO A 20 14.54 9.74 -3.70
C PRO A 20 15.36 8.53 -3.17
N SER A 21 15.20 8.14 -1.91
CA SER A 21 16.03 7.15 -1.22
C SER A 21 15.76 5.70 -1.60
N LEU A 22 14.54 5.31 -1.99
CA LEU A 22 14.27 3.91 -2.35
C LEU A 22 14.72 3.61 -3.78
N LEU A 23 14.45 4.53 -4.72
CA LEU A 23 14.91 4.44 -6.10
C LEU A 23 16.44 4.50 -6.19
N LYS A 24 17.10 5.39 -5.44
CA LYS A 24 18.58 5.47 -5.41
C LYS A 24 19.25 4.25 -4.77
N ARG A 25 18.58 3.57 -3.82
CA ARG A 25 19.06 2.32 -3.21
C ARG A 25 18.89 1.10 -4.10
N MET A 26 17.81 1.02 -4.89
CA MET A 26 17.63 -0.06 -5.88
C MET A 26 18.50 0.16 -7.13
N LEU A 27 18.57 1.38 -7.65
CA LEU A 27 19.41 1.75 -8.80
C LEU A 27 20.92 1.66 -8.51
N GLY A 28 21.32 1.73 -7.24
CA GLY A 28 22.70 1.53 -6.82
C GLY A 28 23.13 0.06 -6.76
N LEU A 29 22.21 -0.91 -6.85
CA LEU A 29 22.48 -2.34 -6.67
C LEU A 29 22.14 -3.22 -7.88
N THR A 30 21.43 -2.71 -8.90
CA THR A 30 21.13 -3.47 -10.12
C THR A 30 21.65 -2.76 -11.37
N LEU A 31 22.75 -3.30 -11.91
CA LEU A 31 23.21 -3.29 -13.31
C LEU A 31 22.35 -2.45 -14.30
N GLY A 32 22.91 -1.35 -14.79
CA GLY A 32 22.72 -0.86 -16.17
C GLY A 32 21.30 -0.66 -16.71
N MET A 33 20.55 0.32 -16.21
CA MET A 33 19.33 0.85 -16.88
C MET A 33 19.30 2.39 -16.87
N GLY A 34 20.21 3.00 -17.63
CA GLY A 34 20.29 4.46 -17.82
C GLY A 34 19.08 5.11 -18.52
N GLU A 35 18.18 4.31 -19.12
CA GLU A 35 17.00 4.81 -19.84
C GLU A 35 15.70 4.68 -19.02
N MET A 36 15.53 3.62 -18.20
CA MET A 36 14.36 3.50 -17.32
C MET A 36 14.43 4.49 -16.14
N THR A 37 15.64 4.94 -15.80
CA THR A 37 15.89 6.01 -14.84
C THR A 37 15.33 7.36 -15.29
N LYS A 38 15.39 7.72 -16.58
CA LYS A 38 14.87 9.02 -17.06
C LYS A 38 13.36 9.16 -16.92
N THR A 39 12.61 8.09 -17.17
CA THR A 39 11.14 8.10 -17.03
C THR A 39 10.71 8.20 -15.57
N LEU A 40 11.42 7.53 -14.66
CA LEU A 40 11.19 7.64 -13.21
C LEU A 40 11.78 8.93 -12.60
N GLN A 41 12.77 9.56 -13.24
CA GLN A 41 13.37 10.84 -12.88
C GLN A 41 12.63 12.05 -13.48
N SER A 42 11.56 11.83 -14.24
CA SER A 42 10.72 12.93 -14.69
C SER A 42 10.17 13.63 -13.45
N GLY A 43 10.71 14.81 -13.15
CA GLY A 43 10.35 15.59 -11.95
C GLY A 43 8.87 15.96 -11.87
N GLU A 44 8.07 15.58 -12.86
CA GLU A 44 6.62 15.67 -12.88
C GLU A 44 5.96 14.83 -11.79
N HIS A 45 6.39 13.57 -11.58
CA HIS A 45 5.81 12.74 -10.52
C HIS A 45 6.10 13.31 -9.14
N GLN A 46 7.33 13.78 -8.94
CA GLN A 46 7.75 14.48 -7.72
C GLN A 46 6.91 15.75 -7.48
N ARG A 47 6.68 16.55 -8.52
CA ARG A 47 5.82 17.75 -8.43
C ARG A 47 4.38 17.40 -8.10
N GLU A 48 3.86 16.31 -8.66
CA GLU A 48 2.52 15.82 -8.37
C GLU A 48 2.38 15.39 -6.91
N MET A 49 3.32 14.60 -6.39
CA MET A 49 3.34 14.21 -4.98
C MET A 49 3.43 15.43 -4.04
N CYS A 50 4.27 16.42 -4.38
CA CYS A 50 4.31 17.69 -3.65
C CYS A 50 2.98 18.45 -3.70
N ARG A 51 2.28 18.47 -4.84
CA ARG A 51 0.95 19.10 -4.96
C ARG A 51 -0.07 18.39 -4.08
N LEU A 52 -0.13 17.05 -4.12
CA LEU A 52 -1.03 16.28 -3.25
C LEU A 52 -0.73 16.53 -1.77
N GLY A 53 0.55 16.57 -1.39
CA GLY A 53 0.98 16.91 -0.03
C GLY A 53 0.51 18.30 0.38
N GLY A 54 0.70 19.31 -0.48
CA GLY A 54 0.23 20.67 -0.25
C GLY A 54 -1.28 20.80 -0.08
N MET A 55 -2.07 20.02 -0.83
CA MET A 55 -3.53 19.99 -0.67
C MET A 55 -3.96 19.44 0.70
N ILE A 56 -3.30 18.39 1.18
CA ILE A 56 -3.56 17.84 2.51
C ILE A 56 -3.14 18.84 3.60
N ASP A 57 -2.00 19.52 3.38
CA ASP A 57 -1.47 20.51 4.31
C ASP A 57 -2.38 21.76 4.43
N ALA A 58 -3.22 22.04 3.42
CA ALA A 58 -4.23 23.12 3.45
C ALA A 58 -5.53 22.76 4.22
N MET A 59 -5.72 21.49 4.56
CA MET A 59 -6.90 21.03 5.33
C MET A 59 -6.72 21.28 6.83
N THR A 60 -7.83 21.41 7.56
CA THR A 60 -7.81 21.51 9.03
C THR A 60 -7.55 20.14 9.67
N PRO A 61 -7.08 20.08 10.93
CA PRO A 61 -6.88 18.80 11.63
C PRO A 61 -8.15 17.95 11.70
N VAL A 62 -9.32 18.58 11.86
CA VAL A 62 -10.63 17.92 11.90
C VAL A 62 -10.91 17.22 10.57
N GLU A 63 -10.67 17.91 9.45
CA GLU A 63 -10.85 17.37 8.10
C GLU A 63 -9.87 16.23 7.79
N ARG A 64 -8.64 16.30 8.32
CA ARG A 64 -7.64 15.24 8.12
C ARG A 64 -7.99 13.96 8.87
N SER A 65 -8.59 14.08 10.04
CA SER A 65 -9.07 12.95 10.85
C SER A 65 -10.39 12.38 10.32
N ASP A 66 -11.29 13.22 9.81
CA ASP A 66 -12.54 12.81 9.18
C ASP A 66 -12.71 13.37 7.76
N PRO A 67 -12.19 12.66 6.74
CA PRO A 67 -12.26 13.09 5.34
C PRO A 67 -13.69 13.16 4.79
N LYS A 68 -14.67 12.52 5.45
CA LYS A 68 -16.09 12.56 5.04
C LYS A 68 -16.73 13.92 5.33
N SER A 69 -16.14 14.72 6.22
CA SER A 69 -16.59 16.09 6.52
C SER A 69 -16.25 17.08 5.41
N ILE A 70 -15.44 16.69 4.41
CA ILE A 70 -14.98 17.56 3.32
C ILE A 70 -16.04 17.68 2.23
N ASP A 71 -16.89 18.69 2.38
CA ASP A 71 -17.93 19.07 1.44
C ASP A 71 -17.39 19.83 0.20
N LEU A 72 -18.30 20.19 -0.71
CA LEU A 72 -17.94 20.92 -1.93
C LEU A 72 -17.35 22.31 -1.62
N GLY A 73 -17.89 23.02 -0.63
CA GLY A 73 -17.42 24.34 -0.23
C GLY A 73 -15.98 24.30 0.24
N ARG A 74 -15.64 23.28 1.03
CA ARG A 74 -14.29 23.07 1.52
C ARG A 74 -13.30 22.70 0.43
N ARG A 75 -13.70 21.85 -0.53
CA ARG A 75 -12.87 21.53 -1.71
C ARG A 75 -12.53 22.77 -2.52
N LEU A 76 -13.48 23.71 -2.68
CA LEU A 76 -13.24 25.00 -3.33
C LEU A 76 -12.23 25.86 -2.56
N GLN A 77 -12.27 25.85 -1.23
CA GLN A 77 -11.30 26.58 -0.41
C GLN A 77 -9.90 25.97 -0.49
N ILE A 78 -9.78 24.64 -0.46
CA ILE A 78 -8.50 23.93 -0.64
C ILE A 78 -7.90 24.25 -2.00
N ALA A 79 -8.72 24.17 -3.05
CA ALA A 79 -8.32 24.52 -4.41
C ALA A 79 -7.77 25.96 -4.51
N LYS A 80 -8.50 26.93 -3.95
CA LYS A 80 -8.05 28.33 -3.86
C LYS A 80 -6.76 28.50 -3.05
N GLY A 81 -6.63 27.80 -1.93
CA GLY A 81 -5.46 27.90 -1.04
C GLY A 81 -4.18 27.27 -1.60
N THR A 82 -4.31 26.36 -2.56
CA THR A 82 -3.18 25.61 -3.14
C THR A 82 -2.93 25.91 -4.61
N GLY A 83 -3.77 26.73 -5.24
CA GLY A 83 -3.65 27.11 -6.64
C GLY A 83 -3.98 25.99 -7.63
N VAL A 84 -4.75 24.98 -7.18
CA VAL A 84 -5.18 23.84 -8.00
C VAL A 84 -6.65 23.95 -8.38
N SER A 85 -7.08 23.11 -9.32
CA SER A 85 -8.49 23.08 -9.71
C SER A 85 -9.38 22.40 -8.64
N PRO A 86 -10.67 22.77 -8.54
CA PRO A 86 -11.62 22.07 -7.67
C PRO A 86 -11.77 20.58 -8.00
N ARG A 87 -11.48 20.21 -9.25
CA ARG A 87 -11.46 18.83 -9.72
C ARG A 87 -10.32 18.04 -9.10
N GLU A 88 -9.11 18.60 -9.09
CA GLU A 88 -7.96 17.96 -8.44
C GLU A 88 -8.19 17.73 -6.94
N ALA A 89 -8.79 18.70 -6.23
CA ALA A 89 -9.16 18.52 -4.84
C ALA A 89 -10.19 17.39 -4.64
N THR A 90 -11.13 17.23 -5.57
CA THR A 90 -12.10 16.12 -5.56
C THR A 90 -11.43 14.77 -5.85
N ASP A 91 -10.51 14.75 -6.80
CA ASP A 91 -9.81 13.54 -7.19
C ASP A 91 -8.87 13.05 -6.06
N LEU A 92 -8.24 13.96 -5.32
CA LEU A 92 -7.47 13.63 -4.11
C LEU A 92 -8.32 12.86 -3.09
N ILE A 93 -9.54 13.34 -2.79
CA ILE A 93 -10.42 12.68 -1.82
C ILE A 93 -10.81 11.28 -2.32
N LYS A 94 -11.11 11.11 -3.61
CA LYS A 94 -11.41 9.80 -4.18
C LYS A 94 -10.23 8.84 -4.12
N GLN A 95 -9.02 9.32 -4.39
CA GLN A 95 -7.79 8.52 -4.29
C GLN A 95 -7.57 8.06 -2.84
N PHE A 96 -7.75 8.95 -1.88
CA PHE A 96 -7.70 8.61 -0.46
C PHE A 96 -8.77 7.56 -0.09
N GLU A 97 -10.04 7.75 -0.47
CA GLU A 97 -11.13 6.80 -0.16
C GLU A 97 -10.87 5.41 -0.73
N SER A 98 -10.31 5.34 -1.94
CA SER A 98 -9.92 4.08 -2.59
C SER A 98 -8.84 3.35 -1.78
N MET A 99 -7.82 4.09 -1.37
CA MET A 99 -6.72 3.55 -0.54
C MET A 99 -7.20 3.16 0.86
N ALA A 100 -8.03 4.00 1.49
CA ALA A 100 -8.62 3.74 2.79
C ALA A 100 -9.47 2.46 2.77
N THR A 101 -10.24 2.26 1.71
CA THR A 101 -11.04 1.04 1.50
C THR A 101 -10.16 -0.20 1.38
N LEU A 102 -9.06 -0.11 0.62
CA LEU A 102 -8.10 -1.20 0.49
C LEU A 102 -7.43 -1.52 1.84
N MET A 103 -6.95 -0.50 2.55
CA MET A 103 -6.34 -0.64 3.88
C MET A 103 -7.30 -1.27 4.88
N LYS A 104 -8.56 -0.85 4.86
CA LYS A 104 -9.62 -1.44 5.70
C LYS A 104 -9.81 -2.93 5.38
N LYS A 105 -9.91 -3.29 4.10
CA LYS A 105 -10.02 -4.71 3.68
C LYS A 105 -8.79 -5.53 4.09
N MET A 106 -7.59 -4.96 4.00
CA MET A 106 -6.36 -5.62 4.45
C MET A 106 -6.33 -5.80 5.97
N ALA A 107 -6.73 -4.80 6.73
CA ALA A 107 -6.84 -4.88 8.19
C ALA A 107 -7.89 -5.91 8.65
N GLU A 108 -9.00 -6.03 7.92
CA GLU A 108 -10.10 -6.94 8.25
C GLU A 108 -9.86 -8.39 7.78
N GLY A 109 -9.09 -8.59 6.71
CA GLY A 109 -9.02 -9.89 6.01
C GLY A 109 -7.67 -10.28 5.40
N GLY A 110 -6.66 -9.42 5.36
CA GLY A 110 -5.36 -9.70 4.73
C GLY A 110 -4.63 -10.89 5.36
N ASN A 111 -4.64 -11.00 6.69
CA ASN A 111 -4.12 -12.18 7.37
C ASN A 111 -5.08 -13.38 7.26
N ARG A 112 -6.40 -13.18 7.33
CA ARG A 112 -7.35 -14.30 7.31
C ARG A 112 -7.35 -15.02 5.97
N HIS A 113 -7.38 -14.29 4.86
CA HIS A 113 -7.45 -14.89 3.52
C HIS A 113 -6.11 -15.52 3.10
N ALA A 114 -4.99 -14.90 3.49
CA ALA A 114 -3.66 -15.49 3.31
C ALA A 114 -3.47 -16.74 4.18
N ILE A 115 -3.90 -16.71 5.46
CA ILE A 115 -3.86 -17.87 6.37
C ILE A 115 -4.82 -18.97 5.91
N GLU A 116 -6.00 -18.64 5.40
CA GLU A 116 -6.97 -19.60 4.85
C GLU A 116 -6.37 -20.32 3.64
N LYS A 117 -5.84 -19.56 2.67
CA LYS A 117 -5.19 -20.12 1.48
C LYS A 117 -3.93 -20.93 1.82
N LEU A 118 -3.16 -20.50 2.83
CA LEU A 118 -1.99 -21.24 3.32
C LEU A 118 -2.39 -22.50 4.11
N ARG A 119 -3.55 -22.47 4.78
CA ARG A 119 -4.15 -23.63 5.45
C ARG A 119 -4.73 -24.63 4.46
N GLU A 120 -5.28 -24.16 3.34
CA GLU A 120 -5.72 -24.99 2.22
C GLU A 120 -4.53 -25.64 1.50
N LEU A 121 -3.46 -24.88 1.24
CA LEU A 121 -2.21 -25.42 0.67
C LEU A 121 -1.58 -26.47 1.59
N ARG A 122 -1.47 -26.18 2.90
CA ARG A 122 -0.99 -27.17 3.89
C ARG A 122 -1.89 -28.40 4.01
N ARG A 123 -3.20 -28.25 3.79
CA ARG A 123 -4.17 -29.36 3.81
C ARG A 123 -4.07 -30.22 2.56
N GLY A 124 -3.59 -29.68 1.45
CA GLY A 124 -3.31 -30.42 0.22
C GLY A 124 -1.93 -31.08 0.17
N GLU A 125 -1.06 -30.85 1.15
CA GLU A 125 0.34 -31.31 1.20
C GLU A 125 0.63 -32.28 2.38
N LEU A 126 -0.40 -32.92 2.94
CA LEU A 126 -0.25 -33.92 4.01
C LEU A 126 -1.20 -35.12 3.82
N VAL A 127 -1.11 -35.77 2.66
CA VAL A 127 -1.38 -37.21 2.52
C VAL A 127 -0.51 -37.71 1.37
N ASP A 128 0.78 -37.92 1.62
CA ASP A 128 1.56 -38.88 0.85
C ASP A 128 2.69 -39.40 1.76
N ASP A 129 2.67 -40.72 1.93
CA ASP A 129 3.87 -41.56 2.01
C ASP A 129 4.63 -41.61 3.34
N TRP A 130 4.07 -42.34 4.31
CA TRP A 130 4.84 -43.28 5.16
C TRP A 130 4.00 -44.57 5.27
N ASP A 131 4.03 -45.40 4.23
CA ASP A 131 3.73 -46.83 4.39
C ASP A 131 4.89 -47.43 5.21
N ASP A 132 4.65 -47.62 6.52
CA ASP A 132 5.51 -48.35 7.46
C ASP A 132 5.47 -49.88 7.19
N ASP A 133 5.56 -50.30 5.93
CA ASP A 133 5.50 -51.73 5.53
C ASP A 133 6.83 -52.30 5.00
N ASP A 134 7.95 -51.57 5.12
CA ASP A 134 9.28 -52.03 4.67
C ASP A 134 10.34 -52.12 5.79
N ILE A 135 9.93 -52.50 7.02
CA ILE A 135 10.86 -53.05 8.03
C ILE A 135 10.34 -54.40 8.52
N LEU A 136 10.28 -55.38 7.63
CA LEU A 136 10.52 -56.78 7.99
C LEU A 136 11.65 -57.30 7.10
N GLY A 137 12.85 -56.83 7.45
CA GLY A 137 14.06 -57.57 7.16
C GLY A 137 13.93 -58.98 7.74
N THR A 138 14.04 -59.93 6.82
CA THR A 138 14.56 -61.29 7.00
C THR A 138 15.43 -61.47 8.23
N ASP A 139 15.17 -62.55 8.97
CA ASP A 139 16.12 -63.63 9.33
C ASP A 139 15.39 -64.47 10.39
N ASP A 140 14.93 -65.68 10.06
CA ASP A 140 15.75 -66.90 10.15
C ASP A 140 16.34 -67.06 11.57
N ASP A 141 15.63 -67.78 12.45
CA ASP A 141 16.24 -68.90 13.17
C ASP A 141 15.23 -69.66 14.06
N SER A 142 15.21 -70.98 13.83
CA SER A 142 14.90 -72.09 14.76
C SER A 142 13.45 -72.40 15.19
#